data_AF-A0A1J5X5E3-F1
#
_entry.id   AF-A0A1J5X5E3-F1
#
_cell.length_a   1.000
_cell.length_b   1.000
_cell.length_c   1.000
_cell.angle_alpha   90.00
_cell.angle_beta   90.00
_cell.angle_gamma   90.00
#
_symmetry.space_group_name_H-M   'P 1'
#
loop_
_entity.id
_entity.type
_entity.pdbx_description
1 polymer ?
#
loop_
_entity_poly.entity_id
_entity_poly.type
_entity_poly.pdbx_seq_one_letter_code
_entity_poly.pdbx_strand_id
1 'polypeptide(L)'
;MERFHLNADKKEYVSEIIHAQDSSIWFGKVKRLELKLFAINILPKLVLHKENLMEEFRLEVDKKEYVSEIIHADDNSICFGKVKRLELRGYAVNALPKLVLHEENVMEELRLDAWNKEHVSEIIRVEESSILLRKVKKMKLRDYTVNILHRLVLHEENLMEEFHLEANKEEHVFEIIHAKNNNVLLGKVKRLELRDYTINILPKLVLHEENVMERFHLNADKKEYVSEIIFAKNNSIWFGKVKKLELKLFAINILSKLVLHKDNVMEEFRLDADKKEYVSEIIHAKNNSICFGKV
;
A
#
# COMPACT_ATOMS: atom_id res chain seq x y z
N MET A 1 -7.95 0.63 -28.38
CA MET A 1 -6.57 1.08 -28.58
C MET A 1 -5.63 0.27 -27.71
N GLU A 2 -4.50 -0.18 -28.26
CA GLU A 2 -3.54 -1.03 -27.53
C GLU A 2 -2.79 -0.24 -26.45
N ARG A 3 -2.19 0.88 -26.82
CA ARG A 3 -1.45 1.74 -25.89
C ARG A 3 -1.71 3.19 -26.21
N PHE A 4 -1.99 3.98 -25.18
CA PHE A 4 -1.90 5.42 -25.21
C PHE A 4 -0.78 5.87 -24.29
N HIS A 5 0.17 6.59 -24.86
CA HIS A 5 1.28 7.18 -24.15
C HIS A 5 1.35 8.65 -24.53
N LEU A 6 1.24 9.54 -23.55
CA LEU A 6 1.41 10.97 -23.76
C LEU A 6 2.37 11.55 -22.73
N ASN A 7 3.34 12.31 -23.22
CA ASN A 7 4.33 13.01 -22.42
C ASN A 7 4.37 14.47 -22.89
N ALA A 8 4.13 15.41 -21.98
CA ALA A 8 4.14 16.83 -22.27
C ALA A 8 4.96 17.57 -21.21
N ASP A 9 6.17 17.97 -21.57
CA ASP A 9 7.07 18.76 -20.71
C ASP A 9 6.62 20.20 -20.51
N LYS A 10 5.70 20.69 -21.35
CA LYS A 10 5.07 22.01 -21.22
C LYS A 10 3.56 21.95 -21.24
N LYS A 11 2.92 22.79 -20.41
CA LYS A 11 1.46 22.92 -20.32
C LYS A 11 0.82 23.30 -21.65
N GLU A 12 1.51 24.11 -22.45
CA GLU A 12 1.02 24.59 -23.76
C GLU A 12 0.74 23.45 -24.75
N TYR A 13 1.40 22.29 -24.63
CA TYR A 13 1.17 21.14 -25.51
C TYR A 13 -0.12 20.37 -25.25
N VAL A 14 -0.76 20.63 -24.10
CA VAL A 14 -2.01 19.97 -23.70
C VAL A 14 -3.07 20.99 -23.26
N SER A 15 -2.84 22.28 -23.49
CA SER A 15 -3.69 23.37 -22.99
C SER A 15 -5.12 23.27 -23.53
N GLU A 16 -5.28 23.03 -24.84
CA GLU A 16 -6.59 22.87 -25.47
C GLU A 16 -7.42 21.76 -24.81
N ILE A 17 -6.77 20.64 -24.49
CA ILE A 17 -7.39 19.50 -23.82
C ILE A 17 -7.72 19.85 -22.36
N ILE A 18 -6.80 20.50 -21.63
CA ILE A 18 -7.00 20.93 -20.24
C ILE A 18 -8.19 21.91 -20.13
N HIS A 19 -8.40 22.77 -21.13
CA HIS A 19 -9.51 23.71 -21.15
C HIS A 19 -10.86 23.08 -21.56
N ALA A 20 -10.87 21.80 -21.95
CA ALA A 20 -12.11 21.09 -22.18
C ALA A 20 -12.89 20.89 -20.86
N GLN A 21 -14.19 20.66 -20.99
CA GLN A 21 -15.02 20.28 -19.84
C GLN A 21 -14.58 18.92 -19.29
N ASP A 22 -14.74 18.70 -17.99
CA ASP A 22 -14.47 17.39 -17.40
C ASP A 22 -15.38 16.34 -18.03
N SER A 23 -14.85 15.12 -18.20
CA SER A 23 -15.57 14.02 -18.84
C SER A 23 -16.17 14.37 -20.22
N SER A 24 -15.51 15.22 -21.01
CA SER A 24 -15.99 15.61 -22.34
C SER A 24 -15.30 14.90 -23.50
N ILE A 25 -14.14 14.27 -23.26
CA ILE A 25 -13.32 13.67 -24.32
C ILE A 25 -13.50 12.16 -24.29
N TRP A 26 -14.35 11.66 -25.19
CA TRP A 26 -14.53 10.22 -25.34
C TRP A 26 -13.26 9.56 -25.88
N PHE A 27 -12.71 8.64 -25.10
CA PHE A 27 -11.44 7.99 -25.36
C PHE A 27 -11.58 6.49 -25.68
N GLY A 28 -12.77 5.93 -25.40
CA GLY A 28 -13.14 4.55 -25.74
C GLY A 28 -12.45 3.49 -24.87
N LYS A 29 -12.06 2.36 -25.47
CA LYS A 29 -11.37 1.25 -24.80
C LYS A 29 -9.86 1.36 -25.01
N VAL A 30 -9.09 1.36 -23.93
CA VAL A 30 -7.63 1.47 -23.91
C VAL A 30 -7.04 0.40 -23.01
N LYS A 31 -6.15 -0.44 -23.56
CA LYS A 31 -5.49 -1.46 -22.73
C LYS A 31 -4.40 -0.89 -21.84
N ARG A 32 -3.60 0.07 -22.32
CA ARG A 32 -2.51 0.70 -21.54
C ARG A 32 -2.56 2.21 -21.63
N LEU A 33 -2.65 2.88 -20.49
CA LEU A 33 -2.67 4.34 -20.37
C LEU A 33 -1.49 4.81 -19.53
N GLU A 34 -0.59 5.58 -20.14
CA GLU A 34 0.57 6.17 -19.49
C GLU A 34 0.62 7.67 -19.80
N LEU A 35 0.50 8.50 -18.75
CA LEU A 35 0.60 9.95 -18.86
C LEU A 35 1.78 10.45 -18.03
N LYS A 36 2.58 11.36 -18.59
CA LYS A 36 3.77 11.93 -17.94
C LYS A 36 3.76 13.46 -17.98
N LEU A 37 4.32 14.06 -16.94
CA LEU A 37 4.45 15.52 -16.83
C LEU A 37 3.08 16.21 -16.99
N PHE A 38 2.96 17.30 -17.74
CA PHE A 38 1.68 18.02 -17.92
C PHE A 38 0.59 17.18 -18.59
N ALA A 39 0.93 16.09 -19.28
CA ALA A 39 -0.07 15.21 -19.89
C ALA A 39 -1.01 14.59 -18.86
N ILE A 40 -0.58 14.49 -17.59
CA ILE A 40 -1.41 13.96 -16.50
C ILE A 40 -2.66 14.82 -16.28
N ASN A 41 -2.57 16.14 -16.47
CA ASN A 41 -3.68 17.06 -16.26
C ASN A 41 -4.85 16.88 -17.25
N ILE A 42 -4.70 16.07 -18.31
CA ILE A 42 -5.83 15.73 -19.18
C ILE A 42 -6.75 14.69 -18.56
N LEU A 43 -6.30 13.98 -17.51
CA LEU A 43 -6.99 12.82 -16.97
C LEU A 43 -8.46 13.08 -16.60
N PRO A 44 -8.83 14.19 -15.92
CA PRO A 44 -10.22 14.48 -15.59
C PRO A 44 -11.11 14.72 -16.83
N LYS A 45 -10.49 14.98 -17.98
CA LYS A 45 -11.17 15.28 -19.25
C LYS A 45 -11.55 14.03 -20.03
N LEU A 46 -10.88 12.91 -19.76
CA LEU A 46 -11.03 11.67 -20.50
C LEU A 46 -12.24 10.86 -20.01
N VAL A 47 -13.05 10.37 -20.95
CA VAL A 47 -14.10 9.38 -20.70
C VAL A 47 -13.70 8.06 -21.33
N LEU A 48 -13.37 7.09 -20.48
CA LEU A 48 -13.17 5.71 -20.92
C LEU A 48 -14.50 4.96 -20.96
N HIS A 49 -14.57 3.96 -21.83
CA HIS A 49 -15.74 3.09 -21.89
C HIS A 49 -15.93 2.36 -20.56
N LYS A 50 -17.17 2.25 -20.06
CA LYS A 50 -17.48 1.58 -18.76
C LYS A 50 -16.95 0.15 -18.67
N GLU A 51 -16.96 -0.57 -19.79
CA GLU A 51 -16.44 -1.94 -19.93
C GLU A 51 -14.96 -1.98 -20.35
N ASN A 52 -14.21 -0.89 -20.16
CA ASN A 52 -12.80 -0.90 -20.47
C ASN A 52 -12.09 -1.91 -19.56
N LEU A 53 -11.28 -2.78 -20.18
CA LEU A 53 -10.43 -3.76 -19.51
C LEU A 53 -8.99 -3.29 -19.68
N MET A 54 -8.54 -2.41 -18.79
CA MET A 54 -7.21 -1.84 -18.83
C MET A 54 -6.21 -2.82 -18.21
N GLU A 55 -5.18 -3.18 -18.96
CA GLU A 55 -4.04 -3.97 -18.48
C GLU A 55 -3.16 -3.14 -17.53
N GLU A 56 -2.95 -1.86 -17.84
CA GLU A 56 -2.01 -1.01 -17.10
C GLU A 56 -2.42 0.46 -17.12
N PHE A 57 -2.50 1.06 -15.94
CA PHE A 57 -2.62 2.50 -15.74
C PHE A 57 -1.43 2.99 -14.91
N ARG A 58 -0.60 3.86 -15.50
CA ARG A 58 0.60 4.37 -14.85
C ARG A 58 0.71 5.89 -14.94
N LEU A 59 0.96 6.51 -13.78
CA LEU A 59 1.22 7.94 -13.63
C LEU A 59 2.46 8.17 -12.76
N GLU A 60 3.35 9.05 -13.20
CA GLU A 60 4.58 9.38 -12.46
C GLU A 60 4.96 10.84 -12.70
N VAL A 61 4.95 11.63 -11.62
CA VAL A 61 5.37 13.04 -11.64
C VAL A 61 6.02 13.44 -10.32
N ASP A 62 7.03 14.29 -10.45
CA ASP A 62 7.87 14.82 -9.37
C ASP A 62 7.48 16.24 -8.93
N LYS A 63 6.62 16.93 -9.69
CA LYS A 63 6.18 18.30 -9.37
C LYS A 63 4.67 18.43 -9.25
N LYS A 64 4.23 19.23 -8.28
CA LYS A 64 2.82 19.54 -8.01
C LYS A 64 2.11 20.19 -9.21
N GLU A 65 2.81 21.01 -9.98
CA GLU A 65 2.24 21.73 -11.12
C GLU A 65 1.68 20.80 -12.22
N TYR A 66 2.20 19.58 -12.32
CA TYR A 66 1.77 18.60 -13.31
C TYR A 66 0.45 17.89 -12.95
N VAL A 67 -0.06 18.07 -11.73
CA VAL A 67 -1.31 17.45 -11.25
C VAL A 67 -2.33 18.48 -10.79
N SER A 68 -2.17 19.76 -11.15
CA SER A 68 -3.08 20.83 -10.71
C SER A 68 -4.54 20.51 -11.04
N GLU A 69 -4.83 20.05 -12.25
CA GLU A 69 -6.19 19.74 -12.69
C GLU A 69 -6.75 18.51 -11.95
N ILE A 70 -5.92 17.50 -11.70
CA ILE A 70 -6.32 16.32 -10.95
C ILE A 70 -6.65 16.66 -9.50
N ILE A 71 -5.84 17.51 -8.86
CA ILE A 71 -6.08 17.94 -7.47
C ILE A 71 -7.40 18.69 -7.36
N HIS A 72 -7.77 19.47 -8.38
CA HIS A 72 -9.03 20.22 -8.43
C HIS A 72 -10.24 19.38 -8.86
N ALA A 73 -10.04 18.19 -9.42
CA ALA A 73 -11.14 17.30 -9.74
C ALA A 73 -11.86 16.82 -8.47
N ASP A 74 -13.16 16.58 -8.57
CA ASP A 74 -13.94 16.03 -7.46
C ASP A 74 -13.49 14.60 -7.12
N ASP A 75 -13.62 14.20 -5.87
CA ASP A 75 -13.38 12.80 -5.49
C ASP A 75 -14.36 11.88 -6.22
N ASN A 76 -13.90 10.69 -6.60
CA ASN A 76 -14.68 9.73 -7.38
C ASN A 76 -15.22 10.27 -8.73
N SER A 77 -14.52 11.21 -9.37
CA SER A 77 -14.96 11.79 -10.66
C SER A 77 -14.40 11.09 -11.90
N ILE A 78 -13.33 10.30 -11.79
CA ILE A 78 -12.61 9.77 -12.95
C ILE A 78 -12.77 8.25 -13.05
N CYS A 79 -13.58 7.77 -14.01
CA CYS A 79 -13.91 6.35 -14.17
C CYS A 79 -13.09 5.65 -15.28
N PHE A 80 -12.47 4.50 -14.97
CA PHE A 80 -11.58 3.75 -15.88
C PHE A 80 -12.10 2.37 -16.30
N GLY A 81 -13.23 1.93 -15.76
CA GLY A 81 -13.68 0.55 -15.87
C GLY A 81 -12.85 -0.38 -14.96
N LYS A 82 -12.41 -1.53 -15.50
CA LYS A 82 -11.57 -2.51 -14.78
C LYS A 82 -10.10 -2.24 -15.09
N VAL A 83 -9.25 -2.23 -14.06
CA VAL A 83 -7.81 -1.97 -14.15
C VAL A 83 -7.06 -3.13 -13.50
N LYS A 84 -6.23 -3.82 -14.29
CA LYS A 84 -5.39 -4.93 -13.81
C LYS A 84 -4.19 -4.42 -13.01
N ARG A 85 -3.47 -3.42 -13.49
CA ARG A 85 -2.28 -2.87 -12.81
C ARG A 85 -2.39 -1.36 -12.67
N LEU A 86 -2.31 -0.85 -11.45
CA LEU A 86 -2.32 0.57 -11.12
C LEU A 86 -0.98 0.96 -10.48
N GLU A 87 -0.24 1.84 -11.13
CA GLU A 87 1.03 2.37 -10.61
C GLU A 87 1.00 3.90 -10.53
N LEU A 88 1.06 4.46 -9.32
CA LEU A 88 1.11 5.89 -9.09
C LEU A 88 2.38 6.24 -8.31
N ARG A 89 3.14 7.22 -8.82
CA ARG A 89 4.39 7.66 -8.20
C ARG A 89 4.49 9.18 -8.06
N GLY A 90 5.09 9.62 -6.96
CA GLY A 90 5.25 11.03 -6.63
C GLY A 90 3.90 11.73 -6.46
N TYR A 91 3.77 12.94 -6.99
CA TYR A 91 2.52 13.72 -6.90
C TYR A 91 1.31 13.04 -7.57
N ALA A 92 1.53 12.05 -8.45
CA ALA A 92 0.45 11.30 -9.07
C ALA A 92 -0.35 10.45 -8.07
N VAL A 93 0.21 10.14 -6.90
CA VAL A 93 -0.50 9.42 -5.85
C VAL A 93 -1.77 10.18 -5.45
N ASN A 94 -1.74 11.53 -5.41
CA ASN A 94 -2.91 12.37 -5.14
C ASN A 94 -4.08 12.20 -6.15
N ALA A 95 -3.88 11.50 -7.27
CA ALA A 95 -4.97 11.13 -8.17
C ALA A 95 -5.87 10.04 -7.60
N LEU A 96 -5.35 9.20 -6.69
CA LEU A 96 -6.04 8.01 -6.19
C LEU A 96 -7.48 8.24 -5.69
N PRO A 97 -7.79 9.24 -4.84
CA PRO A 97 -9.17 9.49 -4.38
C PRO A 97 -10.11 9.96 -5.50
N LYS A 98 -9.56 10.38 -6.65
CA LYS A 98 -10.34 10.81 -7.82
C LYS A 98 -10.74 9.63 -8.70
N LEU A 99 -10.07 8.48 -8.57
CA LEU A 99 -10.27 7.32 -9.44
C LEU A 99 -11.46 6.47 -8.97
N VAL A 100 -12.32 6.09 -9.91
CA VAL A 100 -13.40 5.13 -9.70
C VAL A 100 -13.11 3.85 -10.48
N LEU A 101 -13.01 2.75 -9.74
CA LEU A 101 -12.89 1.40 -10.28
C LEU A 101 -14.28 0.76 -10.39
N HIS A 102 -14.49 -0.01 -11.46
CA HIS A 102 -15.69 -0.83 -11.63
C HIS A 102 -15.92 -1.73 -10.40
N GLU A 103 -17.17 -1.98 -10.02
CA GLU A 103 -17.52 -2.73 -8.80
C GLU A 103 -16.90 -4.15 -8.76
N GLU A 104 -16.93 -4.84 -9.90
CA GLU A 104 -16.30 -6.15 -10.10
C GLU A 104 -14.79 -6.10 -10.39
N ASN A 105 -14.09 -5.00 -10.09
CA ASN A 105 -12.66 -4.91 -10.38
C ASN A 105 -11.86 -5.88 -9.48
N VAL A 106 -11.04 -6.71 -10.12
CA VAL A 106 -10.04 -7.55 -9.47
C VAL A 106 -8.67 -7.15 -10.00
N MET A 107 -8.00 -6.28 -9.24
CA MET A 107 -6.69 -5.75 -9.60
C MET A 107 -5.60 -6.80 -9.34
N GLU A 108 -4.74 -7.02 -10.32
CA GLU A 108 -3.57 -7.89 -10.21
C GLU A 108 -2.47 -7.23 -9.38
N GLU A 109 -2.23 -5.93 -9.53
CA GLU A 109 -1.20 -5.19 -8.80
C GLU A 109 -1.56 -3.71 -8.57
N LEU A 110 -1.48 -3.27 -7.31
CA LEU A 110 -1.44 -1.87 -6.90
C LEU A 110 -0.03 -1.52 -6.43
N ARG A 111 0.55 -0.46 -7.00
CA ARG A 111 1.84 0.08 -6.56
C ARG A 111 1.75 1.58 -6.36
N LEU A 112 2.02 2.02 -5.13
CA LEU A 112 2.06 3.43 -4.76
C LEU A 112 3.44 3.77 -4.17
N ASP A 113 4.03 4.87 -4.63
CA ASP A 113 5.36 5.31 -4.20
C ASP A 113 5.40 6.84 -4.02
N ALA A 114 5.72 7.32 -2.82
CA ALA A 114 5.67 8.74 -2.47
C ALA A 114 6.84 9.12 -1.58
N TRP A 115 7.88 9.71 -2.18
CA TRP A 115 9.12 10.07 -1.49
C TRP A 115 9.02 11.29 -0.55
N ASN A 116 7.98 12.12 -0.71
CA ASN A 116 7.78 13.36 0.05
C ASN A 116 6.36 13.44 0.60
N LYS A 117 6.16 14.16 1.72
CA LYS A 117 4.85 14.32 2.36
C LYS A 117 3.81 14.96 1.41
N GLU A 118 4.25 15.89 0.59
CA GLU A 118 3.41 16.63 -0.36
C GLU A 118 2.82 15.71 -1.46
N HIS A 119 3.44 14.57 -1.73
CA HIS A 119 2.94 13.60 -2.71
C HIS A 119 1.64 12.91 -2.28
N VAL A 120 1.30 12.96 -0.99
CA VAL A 120 0.09 12.38 -0.40
C VAL A 120 -0.81 13.42 0.29
N SER A 121 -0.54 14.73 0.08
CA SER A 121 -1.20 15.81 0.83
C SER A 121 -2.70 15.85 0.64
N GLU A 122 -3.21 15.47 -0.54
CA GLU A 122 -4.65 15.47 -0.80
C GLU A 122 -5.31 14.25 -0.16
N ILE A 123 -4.63 13.10 -0.15
CA ILE A 123 -5.16 11.88 0.46
C ILE A 123 -5.25 12.01 1.97
N ILE A 124 -4.27 12.63 2.63
CA ILE A 124 -4.33 12.82 4.09
C ILE A 124 -5.58 13.62 4.51
N ARG A 125 -6.15 14.44 3.61
CA ARG A 125 -7.36 15.24 3.88
C ARG A 125 -8.67 14.51 3.63
N VAL A 126 -8.67 13.41 2.85
CA VAL A 126 -9.90 12.65 2.63
C VAL A 126 -10.29 11.89 3.90
N GLU A 127 -11.58 11.55 3.99
CA GLU A 127 -12.11 10.80 5.12
C GLU A 127 -11.43 9.42 5.26
N GLU A 128 -11.40 8.93 6.49
CA GLU A 128 -10.94 7.57 6.78
C GLU A 128 -11.73 6.53 5.98
N SER A 129 -11.06 5.47 5.53
CA SER A 129 -11.72 4.37 4.81
C SER A 129 -12.63 4.82 3.64
N SER A 130 -12.20 5.82 2.87
CA SER A 130 -13.00 6.39 1.77
C SER A 130 -12.56 5.95 0.37
N ILE A 131 -11.35 5.42 0.21
CA ILE A 131 -10.79 5.07 -1.11
C ILE A 131 -11.05 3.59 -1.42
N LEU A 132 -12.05 3.32 -2.27
CA LEU A 132 -12.48 1.97 -2.62
C LEU A 132 -11.58 1.33 -3.70
N LEU A 133 -10.78 0.33 -3.32
CA LEU A 133 -9.89 -0.41 -4.25
C LEU A 133 -10.49 -1.70 -4.80
N ARG A 134 -11.61 -2.18 -4.24
CA ARG A 134 -12.23 -3.48 -4.55
C ARG A 134 -11.31 -4.65 -4.16
N LYS A 135 -11.12 -5.65 -5.04
CA LYS A 135 -10.23 -6.80 -4.79
C LYS A 135 -8.84 -6.50 -5.38
N VAL A 136 -7.78 -6.72 -4.60
CA VAL A 136 -6.38 -6.49 -5.00
C VAL A 136 -5.54 -7.71 -4.63
N LYS A 137 -4.90 -8.31 -5.64
CA LYS A 137 -4.04 -9.49 -5.47
C LYS A 137 -2.67 -9.13 -4.91
N LYS A 138 -2.04 -8.07 -5.40
CA LYS A 138 -0.72 -7.62 -4.93
C LYS A 138 -0.76 -6.14 -4.61
N MET A 139 -0.34 -5.75 -3.41
CA MET A 139 -0.28 -4.35 -3.00
C MET A 139 1.11 -4.02 -2.48
N LYS A 140 1.70 -2.97 -3.05
CA LYS A 140 3.03 -2.47 -2.71
C LYS A 140 2.94 -1.00 -2.39
N LEU A 141 3.20 -0.62 -1.14
CA LEU A 141 3.26 0.78 -0.71
C LEU A 141 4.66 1.11 -0.21
N ARG A 142 5.17 2.26 -0.65
CA ARG A 142 6.50 2.76 -0.30
C ARG A 142 6.45 4.16 0.27
N ASP A 143 7.33 4.41 1.24
CA ASP A 143 7.55 5.72 1.85
C ASP A 143 6.23 6.33 2.38
N TYR A 144 5.92 7.59 2.07
CA TYR A 144 4.72 8.27 2.58
C TYR A 144 3.40 7.63 2.15
N THR A 145 3.39 6.70 1.18
CA THR A 145 2.16 5.97 0.86
C THR A 145 1.76 4.95 1.92
N VAL A 146 2.66 4.59 2.84
CA VAL A 146 2.29 3.75 3.98
C VAL A 146 1.34 4.50 4.92
N ASN A 147 1.54 5.82 5.10
CA ASN A 147 0.65 6.66 5.91
C ASN A 147 -0.79 6.70 5.39
N ILE A 148 -1.06 6.46 4.10
CA ILE A 148 -2.42 6.50 3.57
C ILE A 148 -3.14 5.15 3.64
N LEU A 149 -2.48 4.08 4.10
CA LEU A 149 -3.02 2.72 4.05
C LEU A 149 -4.39 2.60 4.75
N HIS A 150 -4.59 3.26 5.89
CA HIS A 150 -5.86 3.28 6.63
C HIS A 150 -7.03 3.99 5.91
N ARG A 151 -6.77 4.64 4.77
CA ARG A 151 -7.80 5.23 3.89
C ARG A 151 -8.22 4.29 2.77
N LEU A 152 -7.44 3.24 2.53
CA LEU A 152 -7.67 2.29 1.47
C LEU A 152 -8.63 1.20 1.96
N VAL A 153 -9.73 1.02 1.23
CA VAL A 153 -10.73 0.00 1.53
C VAL A 153 -10.67 -1.10 0.48
N LEU A 154 -10.42 -2.31 0.98
CA LEU A 154 -10.49 -3.54 0.23
C LEU A 154 -11.85 -4.19 0.44
N HIS A 155 -12.27 -4.99 -0.53
CA HIS A 155 -13.45 -5.85 -0.37
C HIS A 155 -13.25 -6.83 0.80
N GLU A 156 -14.29 -7.14 1.57
CA GLU A 156 -14.21 -8.03 2.75
C GLU A 156 -13.61 -9.42 2.41
N GLU A 157 -14.04 -9.98 1.28
CA GLU A 157 -13.53 -11.25 0.73
C GLU A 157 -12.20 -11.13 -0.04
N ASN A 158 -11.39 -10.08 0.19
CA ASN A 158 -10.15 -9.93 -0.56
C ASN A 158 -9.18 -11.08 -0.26
N LEU A 159 -8.73 -11.75 -1.32
CA LEU A 159 -7.72 -12.81 -1.29
C LEU A 159 -6.43 -12.26 -1.88
N MET A 160 -5.56 -11.75 -1.03
CA MET A 160 -4.31 -11.12 -1.42
C MET A 160 -3.18 -12.16 -1.52
N GLU A 161 -2.51 -12.18 -2.67
CA GLU A 161 -1.31 -12.99 -2.92
C GLU A 161 -0.08 -12.37 -2.22
N GLU A 162 0.04 -11.04 -2.21
CA GLU A 162 1.20 -10.32 -1.68
C GLU A 162 0.83 -8.95 -1.11
N PHE A 163 1.20 -8.70 0.15
CA PHE A 163 1.15 -7.39 0.79
C PHE A 163 2.56 -6.98 1.19
N HIS A 164 3.08 -5.91 0.59
CA HIS A 164 4.45 -5.45 0.79
C HIS A 164 4.50 -3.97 1.15
N LEU A 165 5.16 -3.65 2.25
CA LEU A 165 5.36 -2.28 2.70
C LEU A 165 6.84 -2.01 3.01
N GLU A 166 7.32 -0.83 2.62
CA GLU A 166 8.71 -0.42 2.80
C GLU A 166 8.78 1.08 3.13
N ALA A 167 9.42 1.43 4.24
CA ALA A 167 9.54 2.81 4.70
C ALA A 167 10.80 2.99 5.54
N ASN A 168 11.75 3.78 5.03
CA ASN A 168 13.07 3.95 5.63
C ASN A 168 13.16 5.11 6.65
N LYS A 169 12.07 5.88 6.85
CA LYS A 169 11.97 6.98 7.81
C LYS A 169 10.71 6.88 8.67
N GLU A 170 10.78 7.39 9.89
CA GLU A 170 9.66 7.40 10.85
C GLU A 170 8.47 8.19 10.32
N GLU A 171 8.73 9.33 9.68
CA GLU A 171 7.70 10.22 9.11
C GLU A 171 6.82 9.52 8.05
N HIS A 172 7.31 8.46 7.40
CA HIS A 172 6.58 7.70 6.39
C HIS A 172 5.46 6.81 7.00
N VAL A 173 5.52 6.52 8.30
CA VAL A 173 4.56 5.67 9.03
C VAL A 173 3.89 6.39 10.21
N PHE A 174 4.27 7.64 10.47
CA PHE A 174 3.82 8.39 11.64
C PHE A 174 2.29 8.47 11.75
N GLU A 175 1.59 8.84 10.68
CA GLU A 175 0.14 9.03 10.67
C GLU A 175 -0.60 7.73 11.00
N ILE A 176 -0.18 6.62 10.38
CA ILE A 176 -0.81 5.32 10.62
C ILE A 176 -0.47 4.75 12.01
N ILE A 177 0.70 5.01 12.60
CA ILE A 177 0.96 4.51 13.95
C ILE A 177 0.09 5.25 14.98
N HIS A 178 -0.07 6.56 14.82
CA HIS A 178 -0.64 7.45 15.84
C HIS A 178 -2.14 7.74 15.68
N ALA A 179 -2.77 7.31 14.59
CA ALA A 179 -4.21 7.43 14.41
C ALA A 179 -4.99 6.58 15.45
N LYS A 180 -6.06 7.15 16.01
CA LYS A 180 -6.81 6.57 17.15
C LYS A 180 -7.68 5.36 16.79
N ASN A 181 -8.07 5.18 15.53
CA ASN A 181 -8.94 4.07 15.07
C ASN A 181 -8.68 3.77 13.59
N ASN A 182 -7.60 3.07 13.29
CA ASN A 182 -7.10 2.94 11.93
C ASN A 182 -6.64 1.53 11.60
N ASN A 183 -7.38 0.55 12.14
CA ASN A 183 -7.22 -0.83 11.76
C ASN A 183 -7.43 -0.97 10.25
N VAL A 184 -6.50 -1.65 9.60
CA VAL A 184 -6.50 -1.88 8.16
C VAL A 184 -6.97 -3.31 7.92
N LEU A 185 -8.18 -3.48 7.43
CA LEU A 185 -8.70 -4.79 7.07
C LEU A 185 -8.14 -5.23 5.71
N LEU A 186 -7.31 -6.26 5.71
CA LEU A 186 -6.66 -6.76 4.48
C LEU A 186 -7.35 -7.99 3.86
N GLY A 187 -8.23 -8.65 4.62
CA GLY A 187 -8.81 -9.95 4.24
C GLY A 187 -7.83 -11.10 4.50
N LYS A 188 -7.74 -12.06 3.56
CA LYS A 188 -6.77 -13.17 3.63
C LYS A 188 -5.51 -12.78 2.84
N VAL A 189 -4.33 -12.94 3.44
CA VAL A 189 -3.02 -12.56 2.87
C VAL A 189 -2.10 -13.79 2.86
N LYS A 190 -1.66 -14.19 1.67
CA LYS A 190 -0.73 -15.31 1.49
C LYS A 190 0.71 -14.94 1.85
N ARG A 191 1.16 -13.75 1.47
CA ARG A 191 2.53 -13.29 1.72
C ARG A 191 2.51 -11.88 2.29
N LEU A 192 3.04 -11.72 3.49
CA LEU A 192 3.19 -10.43 4.16
C LEU A 192 4.68 -10.10 4.28
N GLU A 193 5.10 -8.98 3.70
CA GLU A 193 6.47 -8.48 3.79
C GLU A 193 6.47 -7.04 4.30
N LEU A 194 7.12 -6.82 5.44
CA LEU A 194 7.32 -5.48 5.99
C LEU A 194 8.81 -5.21 6.15
N ARG A 195 9.24 -4.05 5.68
CA ARG A 195 10.62 -3.58 5.77
C ARG A 195 10.70 -2.30 6.58
N ASP A 196 11.75 -2.22 7.39
CA ASP A 196 12.14 -1.02 8.12
C ASP A 196 11.01 -0.50 9.03
N TYR A 197 10.72 0.80 9.04
CA TYR A 197 9.73 1.40 9.94
C TYR A 197 8.31 0.83 9.75
N THR A 198 8.02 0.16 8.63
CA THR A 198 6.70 -0.45 8.42
C THR A 198 6.42 -1.60 9.38
N ILE A 199 7.43 -2.20 10.02
CA ILE A 199 7.21 -3.22 11.05
C ILE A 199 6.40 -2.65 12.23
N ASN A 200 6.58 -1.37 12.56
CA ASN A 200 5.86 -0.72 13.64
C ASN A 200 4.35 -0.58 13.38
N ILE A 201 3.89 -0.77 12.13
CA ILE A 201 2.45 -0.71 11.80
C ILE A 201 1.75 -2.06 12.02
N LEU A 202 2.48 -3.14 12.31
CA LEU A 202 1.92 -4.48 12.49
C LEU A 202 0.67 -4.51 13.39
N PRO A 203 0.60 -3.81 14.54
CA PRO A 203 -0.59 -3.80 15.39
C PRO A 203 -1.85 -3.22 14.72
N LYS A 204 -1.70 -2.48 13.62
CA LYS A 204 -2.81 -1.87 12.86
C LYS A 204 -3.34 -2.78 11.76
N LEU A 205 -2.62 -3.84 11.38
CA LEU A 205 -3.03 -4.73 10.30
C LEU A 205 -3.96 -5.81 10.84
N VAL A 206 -5.17 -5.88 10.28
CA VAL A 206 -6.18 -6.88 10.64
C VAL A 206 -6.36 -7.85 9.47
N LEU A 207 -6.07 -9.12 9.74
CA LEU A 207 -6.32 -10.23 8.83
C LEU A 207 -7.60 -10.96 9.21
N HIS A 208 -8.19 -11.64 8.23
CA HIS A 208 -9.30 -12.55 8.47
C HIS A 208 -8.93 -13.65 9.48
N GLU A 209 -9.87 -14.09 10.31
CA GLU A 209 -9.59 -15.06 11.39
C GLU A 209 -9.05 -16.41 10.88
N GLU A 210 -9.56 -16.87 9.74
CA GLU A 210 -9.10 -18.09 9.07
C GLU A 210 -7.84 -17.88 8.20
N ASN A 211 -7.08 -16.79 8.38
CA ASN A 211 -5.92 -16.54 7.54
C ASN A 211 -4.84 -17.63 7.74
N VAL A 212 -4.41 -18.22 6.63
CA VAL A 212 -3.27 -19.14 6.56
C VAL A 212 -2.25 -18.54 5.61
N MET A 213 -1.19 -17.99 6.18
CA MET A 213 -0.12 -17.31 5.46
C MET A 213 0.95 -18.31 5.00
N GLU A 214 1.33 -18.24 3.73
CA GLU A 214 2.44 -19.00 3.17
C GLU A 214 3.79 -18.46 3.66
N ARG A 215 3.95 -17.13 3.72
CA ARG A 215 5.18 -16.48 4.17
C ARG A 215 4.93 -15.18 4.91
N PHE A 216 5.49 -15.06 6.11
CA PHE A 216 5.58 -13.82 6.86
C PHE A 216 7.05 -13.40 6.96
N HIS A 217 7.41 -12.27 6.34
CA HIS A 217 8.77 -11.78 6.26
C HIS A 217 8.91 -10.39 6.86
N LEU A 218 9.87 -10.23 7.78
CA LEU A 218 10.18 -8.95 8.40
C LEU A 218 11.70 -8.69 8.33
N ASN A 219 12.08 -7.48 7.93
CA ASN A 219 13.47 -7.07 7.82
C ASN A 219 13.64 -5.64 8.32
N ALA A 220 14.54 -5.43 9.29
CA ALA A 220 14.87 -4.10 9.80
C ALA A 220 16.37 -3.98 10.05
N ASP A 221 17.04 -3.14 9.27
CA ASP A 221 18.50 -2.96 9.36
C ASP A 221 18.95 -2.11 10.56
N LYS A 222 18.05 -1.35 11.17
CA LYS A 222 18.27 -0.51 12.35
C LYS A 222 17.31 -0.81 13.50
N LYS A 223 17.78 -0.54 14.73
CA LYS A 223 16.99 -0.72 15.96
C LYS A 223 15.75 0.18 16.01
N GLU A 224 15.87 1.42 15.53
CA GLU A 224 14.78 2.42 15.50
C GLU A 224 13.58 1.97 14.66
N TYR A 225 13.77 1.07 13.70
CA TYR A 225 12.71 0.57 12.83
C TYR A 225 11.70 -0.35 13.53
N VAL A 226 12.02 -0.80 14.74
CA VAL A 226 11.20 -1.71 15.54
C VAL A 226 10.96 -1.20 16.98
N SER A 227 11.34 0.05 17.29
CA SER A 227 11.28 0.57 18.66
C SER A 227 9.84 0.64 19.18
N GLU A 228 8.91 1.17 18.38
CA GLU A 228 7.52 1.36 18.80
C GLU A 228 6.86 0.03 19.20
N ILE A 229 7.00 -1.00 18.38
CA ILE A 229 6.42 -2.32 18.65
C ILE A 229 7.07 -3.01 19.86
N ILE A 230 8.39 -2.89 20.04
CA ILE A 230 9.11 -3.52 21.17
C ILE A 230 8.67 -2.88 22.49
N PHE A 231 8.63 -1.55 22.55
CA PHE A 231 8.34 -0.82 23.79
C PHE A 231 6.85 -0.67 24.09
N ALA A 232 5.97 -0.98 23.15
CA ALA A 232 4.54 -0.95 23.40
C ALA A 232 4.11 -1.99 24.46
N LYS A 233 3.32 -1.53 25.45
CA LYS A 233 2.79 -2.36 26.54
C LYS A 233 1.68 -3.27 26.02
N ASN A 234 1.79 -4.58 26.24
CA ASN A 234 0.75 -5.59 25.97
C ASN A 234 0.23 -5.66 24.51
N ASN A 235 1.12 -5.47 23.52
CA ASN A 235 0.76 -5.56 22.10
C ASN A 235 1.14 -6.92 21.51
N SER A 236 0.53 -7.98 22.01
CA SER A 236 0.56 -9.27 21.30
C SER A 236 -0.13 -9.11 19.95
N ILE A 237 0.56 -9.44 18.87
CA ILE A 237 0.05 -9.29 17.51
C ILE A 237 -0.30 -10.66 16.96
N TRP A 238 -1.57 -10.84 16.63
CA TRP A 238 -2.13 -12.09 16.16
C TRP A 238 -2.32 -12.08 14.64
N PHE A 239 -1.80 -13.11 13.94
CA PHE A 239 -1.85 -13.21 12.47
C PHE A 239 -2.39 -14.54 11.95
N GLY A 240 -3.05 -15.33 12.79
CA GLY A 240 -3.57 -16.64 12.42
C GLY A 240 -2.47 -17.70 12.29
N LYS A 241 -2.48 -18.46 11.19
CA LYS A 241 -1.51 -19.53 10.92
C LYS A 241 -0.46 -19.06 9.92
N VAL A 242 0.80 -19.42 10.15
CA VAL A 242 1.96 -19.05 9.32
C VAL A 242 2.80 -20.29 9.04
N LYS A 243 2.96 -20.62 7.75
CA LYS A 243 3.81 -21.73 7.29
C LYS A 243 5.30 -21.39 7.38
N LYS A 244 5.68 -20.20 6.91
CA LYS A 244 7.09 -19.76 6.90
C LYS A 244 7.22 -18.41 7.58
N LEU A 245 8.01 -18.33 8.64
CA LEU A 245 8.32 -17.09 9.34
C LEU A 245 9.81 -16.78 9.19
N GLU A 246 10.13 -15.62 8.61
CA GLU A 246 11.50 -15.16 8.39
C GLU A 246 11.71 -13.77 8.99
N LEU A 247 12.54 -13.68 10.03
CA LEU A 247 12.91 -12.42 10.68
C LEU A 247 14.38 -12.13 10.43
N LYS A 248 14.71 -10.94 9.93
CA LYS A 248 16.08 -10.51 9.66
C LYS A 248 16.49 -9.31 10.51
N LEU A 249 17.76 -9.32 10.92
CA LEU A 249 18.41 -8.19 11.60
C LEU A 249 17.61 -7.78 12.86
N PHE A 250 17.33 -6.49 13.07
CA PHE A 250 16.62 -6.02 14.27
C PHE A 250 15.16 -6.49 14.35
N ALA A 251 14.57 -6.98 13.25
CA ALA A 251 13.21 -7.55 13.28
C ALA A 251 13.10 -8.78 14.20
N ILE A 252 14.22 -9.46 14.51
CA ILE A 252 14.21 -10.58 15.45
C ILE A 252 13.73 -10.14 16.83
N ASN A 253 13.96 -8.90 17.24
CA ASN A 253 13.54 -8.40 18.55
C ASN A 253 12.02 -8.28 18.71
N ILE A 254 11.25 -8.35 17.62
CA ILE A 254 9.78 -8.32 17.70
C ILE A 254 9.18 -9.70 17.97
N LEU A 255 10.00 -10.76 17.98
CA LEU A 255 9.58 -12.14 18.09
C LEU A 255 8.71 -12.42 19.33
N SER A 256 9.01 -11.77 20.46
CA SER A 256 8.22 -11.89 21.71
C SER A 256 6.83 -11.26 21.64
N LYS A 257 6.56 -10.44 20.60
CA LYS A 257 5.26 -9.80 20.37
C LYS A 257 4.36 -10.60 19.43
N LEU A 258 4.92 -11.57 18.70
CA LEU A 258 4.16 -12.35 17.73
C LEU A 258 3.42 -13.50 18.44
N VAL A 259 2.12 -13.59 18.19
CA VAL A 259 1.26 -14.68 18.68
C VAL A 259 0.64 -15.38 17.48
N LEU A 260 0.94 -16.67 17.33
CA LEU A 260 0.32 -17.50 16.31
C LEU A 260 -0.86 -18.28 16.88
N HIS A 261 -1.72 -18.77 15.99
CA HIS A 261 -2.82 -19.64 16.37
C HIS A 261 -2.30 -20.91 17.08
N LYS A 262 -3.02 -21.41 18.09
CA LYS A 262 -2.64 -22.62 18.86
C LYS A 262 -2.40 -23.86 17.98
N ASP A 263 -3.18 -23.97 16.91
CA ASP A 263 -3.11 -25.04 15.91
C ASP A 263 -2.20 -24.70 14.72
N ASN A 264 -1.27 -23.75 14.90
CA ASN A 264 -0.28 -23.45 13.88
C ASN A 264 0.66 -24.66 13.71
N VAL A 265 0.93 -24.99 12.46
CA VAL A 265 1.94 -25.96 12.06
C VAL A 265 2.90 -25.22 11.12
N MET A 266 4.03 -24.79 11.68
CA MET A 266 5.05 -24.06 10.94
C MET A 266 5.93 -25.05 10.17
N GLU A 267 6.20 -24.75 8.90
CA GLU A 267 7.09 -25.55 8.03
C GLU A 267 8.53 -25.03 8.09
N GLU A 268 8.71 -23.72 8.27
CA GLU A 268 10.03 -23.08 8.27
C GLU A 268 10.06 -21.88 9.23
N PHE A 269 11.03 -21.87 10.14
CA PHE A 269 11.34 -20.73 10.99
C PHE A 269 12.79 -20.30 10.76
N ARG A 270 12.99 -19.08 10.24
CA ARG A 270 14.32 -18.54 9.91
C ARG A 270 14.57 -17.24 10.66
N LEU A 271 15.69 -17.20 11.37
CA LEU A 271 16.26 -16.00 11.95
C LEU A 271 17.59 -15.73 11.25
N ASP A 272 17.79 -14.52 10.74
CA ASP A 272 19.01 -14.12 10.04
C ASP A 272 19.63 -12.90 10.75
N ALA A 273 20.71 -13.14 11.48
CA ALA A 273 21.48 -12.11 12.16
C ALA A 273 22.96 -12.46 12.14
N ASP A 274 23.77 -11.49 11.74
CA ASP A 274 25.24 -11.58 11.67
C ASP A 274 25.93 -10.84 12.83
N LYS A 275 25.16 -10.15 13.69
CA LYS A 275 25.66 -9.44 14.88
C LYS A 275 24.80 -9.67 16.12
N LYS A 276 25.43 -9.68 17.30
CA LYS A 276 24.77 -9.84 18.60
C LYS A 276 23.74 -8.74 18.90
N GLU A 277 23.96 -7.52 18.39
CA GLU A 277 23.08 -6.38 18.64
C GLU A 277 21.64 -6.61 18.13
N TYR A 278 21.48 -7.41 17.07
CA TYR A 278 20.18 -7.71 16.45
C TYR A 278 19.26 -8.54 17.32
N VAL A 279 19.78 -9.22 18.35
CA VAL A 279 19.02 -10.08 19.26
C VAL A 279 19.10 -9.63 20.72
N SER A 280 19.61 -8.41 20.95
CA SER A 280 19.91 -7.94 22.31
C SER A 280 18.65 -7.82 23.17
N GLU A 281 17.55 -7.29 22.64
CA GLU A 281 16.30 -7.10 23.40
C GLU A 281 15.65 -8.43 23.78
N ILE A 282 15.68 -9.42 22.89
CA ILE A 282 15.09 -10.73 23.18
C ILE A 282 15.91 -11.56 24.16
N ILE A 283 17.25 -11.43 24.16
CA ILE A 283 18.10 -12.13 25.14
C ILE A 283 17.85 -11.60 26.56
N HIS A 284 17.58 -10.31 26.70
CA HIS A 284 17.43 -9.64 28.00
C HIS A 284 16.00 -9.54 28.51
N ALA A 285 15.00 -9.91 27.71
CA ALA A 285 13.61 -9.84 28.14
C ALA A 285 13.33 -10.88 29.24
N LYS A 286 12.49 -10.47 30.22
CA LYS A 286 12.18 -11.30 31.40
C LYS A 286 11.22 -12.45 31.09
N ASN A 287 10.37 -12.27 30.07
CA ASN A 287 9.44 -13.27 29.54
C ASN A 287 9.72 -13.46 28.05
N ASN A 288 10.51 -14.49 27.73
CA ASN A 288 10.91 -14.82 26.35
C ASN A 288 10.14 -16.03 25.81
N SER A 289 8.99 -16.35 26.41
CA SER A 289 8.13 -17.41 25.92
C SER A 289 7.52 -16.99 24.59
N ILE A 290 7.80 -17.77 23.55
CA ILE A 290 7.26 -17.57 22.21
C ILE A 290 6.24 -18.68 21.96
N CYS A 291 5.05 -18.33 21.48
CA CYS A 291 3.98 -19.29 21.20
C CYS A 291 3.80 -19.47 19.68
N PHE A 292 4.37 -20.53 19.14
CA PHE A 292 4.36 -20.83 17.70
C PHE A 292 3.50 -22.04 17.29
N GLY A 293 2.84 -22.68 18.25
CA GLY A 293 2.17 -23.96 18.00
C GLY A 293 3.19 -25.08 17.77
N LYS A 294 2.91 -25.97 16.82
CA LYS A 294 3.85 -27.01 16.38
C LYS A 294 4.79 -26.41 15.32
N VAL A 295 6.09 -26.58 15.52
CA VAL A 295 7.16 -26.18 14.59
C VAL A 295 7.91 -27.44 14.18
#